data_AF-L7LB50-F1
#
_entry.id   AF-L7LB50-F1
#
_cell.length_a   1.000
_cell.length_b   1.000
_cell.length_c   1.000
_cell.angle_alpha   90.00
_cell.angle_beta   90.00
_cell.angle_gamma   90.00
#
_symmetry.space_group_name_H-M   'P 1'
#
loop_
_entity.id
_entity.type
_entity.pdbx_description
1 polymer ?
#
loop_
_entity_poly.entity_id
_entity_poly.type
_entity_poly.pdbx_seq_one_letter_code
_entity_poly.pdbx_strand_id
1 'polypeptide(L)' 'MSKQAPDRNLAMELVRVTEAAALAAGRWVGRGDKNAGDGAAVDAMRELLSTVSMRGTVVI' A
#
# COMPACT_ATOMS: atom_id res chain seq x y z
N MET A 1 25.28 -0.61 12.96
CA MET A 1 24.34 -0.45 11.83
C MET A 1 23.92 1.00 11.78
N SER A 2 24.39 1.78 10.80
CA SER A 2 23.92 3.15 10.64
C SER A 2 22.44 3.12 10.23
N LYS A 3 21.60 3.89 10.91
CA LYS A 3 20.17 4.00 10.61
C LYS A 3 20.04 4.95 9.43
N GLN A 4 20.02 4.42 8.21
CA GLN A 4 19.76 5.21 7.02
C GLN A 4 18.30 5.65 7.05
N ALA A 5 18.05 6.96 7.05
CA ALA A 5 16.71 7.50 6.93
C ALA A 5 16.15 7.17 5.53
N PRO A 6 14.85 6.84 5.40
CA PRO A 6 14.22 6.66 4.10
C PRO A 6 14.39 7.92 3.24
N ASP A 7 14.59 7.74 1.93
CA ASP A 7 14.56 8.86 0.99
C ASP A 7 13.20 9.58 1.11
N ARG A 8 13.21 10.91 1.08
CA ARG A 8 11.99 11.72 1.10
C ARG A 8 11.03 11.35 -0.03
N ASN A 9 11.56 10.98 -1.20
CA ASN A 9 10.75 10.54 -2.33
C ASN A 9 10.08 9.19 -2.05
N LEU A 10 10.81 8.26 -1.44
CA LEU A 10 10.26 6.96 -1.02
C LEU A 10 9.10 7.14 -0.04
N ALA A 11 9.24 8.03 0.95
CA ALA A 11 8.17 8.31 1.90
C ALA A 11 6.89 8.81 1.21
N MET A 12 7.03 9.73 0.25
CA MET A 12 5.89 10.27 -0.52
C MET A 12 5.24 9.22 -1.44
N GLU A 13 6.04 8.34 -2.04
CA GLU A 13 5.54 7.22 -2.85
C GLU A 13 4.74 6.22 -1.99
N LEU A 14 5.23 5.91 -0.79
CA LEU A 14 4.53 5.00 0.14
C LEU A 14 3.22 5.61 0.69
N VAL A 15 3.15 6.92 0.92
CA VAL A 15 1.87 7.58 1.27
C VAL A 15 0.82 7.33 0.19
N ARG A 16 1.17 7.49 -1.09
CA ARG A 16 0.25 7.25 -2.21
C ARG A 16 -0.22 5.79 -2.29
N VAL A 17 0.65 4.83 -1.97
CA VAL A 17 0.27 3.40 -1.86
C VAL A 17 -0.84 3.23 -0.83
N THR A 18 -0.68 3.83 0.36
CA THR A 18 -1.68 3.72 1.43
C THR A 18 -3.00 4.44 1.10
N GLU A 19 -2.94 5.58 0.41
CA GLU A 19 -4.12 6.30 -0.06
C GLU A 19 -4.92 5.47 -1.07
N ALA A 20 -4.25 4.86 -2.05
CA ALA A 20 -4.90 4.00 -3.04
C ALA A 20 -5.57 2.79 -2.39
N ALA A 21 -4.89 2.14 -1.44
CA ALA A 21 -5.44 1.02 -0.68
C ALA A 21 -6.70 1.40 0.11
N ALA A 22 -6.65 2.53 0.82
CA ALA A 22 -7.77 3.05 1.59
C ALA A 22 -8.97 3.41 0.71
N LEU A 23 -8.74 4.04 -0.45
CA LEU A 23 -9.80 4.38 -1.41
C LEU A 23 -10.41 3.12 -2.04
N ALA A 24 -9.61 2.09 -2.32
CA ALA A 24 -10.10 0.82 -2.85
C ALA A 24 -10.97 0.06 -1.84
N ALA A 25 -10.46 -0.14 -0.61
CA ALA A 25 -11.22 -0.79 0.47
C ALA A 25 -12.43 0.04 0.92
N GLY A 26 -12.33 1.38 0.88
CA GLY A 26 -13.39 2.30 1.30
C GLY A 26 -14.73 2.04 0.62
N ARG A 27 -14.72 1.55 -0.64
CA ARG A 27 -15.93 1.20 -1.39
C ARG A 27 -16.72 0.04 -0.75
N TRP A 28 -16.07 -0.77 0.06
CA TRP A 28 -16.61 -1.99 0.69
C TRP A 28 -17.05 -1.80 2.14
N VAL A 29 -16.85 -0.62 2.71
CA VAL A 29 -17.28 -0.29 4.08
C VAL A 29 -18.79 -0.51 4.23
N GLY A 30 -19.19 -1.22 5.28
CA GLY A 30 -20.59 -1.50 5.59
C GLY A 30 -21.27 -2.59 4.74
N ARG A 31 -20.54 -3.23 3.80
CA ARG A 31 -21.13 -4.27 2.93
C ARG A 31 -21.16 -5.67 3.53
N GLY A 32 -20.51 -5.89 4.68
CA GLY A 32 -20.37 -7.22 5.29
C GLY A 32 -19.45 -8.18 4.53
N ASP A 33 -18.84 -7.74 3.42
CA ASP A 33 -17.94 -8.53 2.58
C ASP A 33 -16.48 -8.17 2.85
N LYS A 34 -15.92 -8.78 3.90
CA LYS A 34 -14.54 -8.54 4.33
C LYS A 34 -13.53 -8.90 3.25
N ASN A 35 -13.70 -10.04 2.59
CA ASN A 35 -12.69 -10.59 1.68
C ASN A 35 -12.57 -9.75 0.42
N ALA A 36 -13.69 -9.27 -0.13
CA ALA A 36 -13.65 -8.39 -1.29
C ALA A 36 -13.04 -7.02 -0.96
N GLY A 37 -13.32 -6.47 0.22
CA GLY A 37 -12.69 -5.23 0.70
C GLY A 37 -11.18 -5.36 0.90
N ASP A 38 -10.74 -6.45 1.53
CA ASP A 38 -9.33 -6.75 1.76
C ASP A 38 -8.59 -7.01 0.44
N GLY A 39 -9.17 -7.82 -0.45
CA GLY A 39 -8.63 -8.06 -1.78
C GLY A 39 -8.45 -6.78 -2.59
N ALA A 40 -9.45 -5.89 -2.58
CA ALA A 40 -9.37 -4.61 -3.27
C ALA A 40 -8.22 -3.72 -2.75
N ALA A 41 -7.97 -3.70 -1.43
CA ALA A 41 -6.81 -2.99 -0.87
C ALA A 41 -5.49 -3.64 -1.26
N VAL A 42 -5.38 -4.97 -1.16
CA VAL A 42 -4.15 -5.71 -1.50
C VAL A 42 -3.77 -5.53 -2.97
N ASP A 43 -4.75 -5.60 -3.88
CA ASP A 43 -4.52 -5.42 -5.31
C ASP A 43 -3.99 -4.01 -5.61
N ALA A 44 -4.64 -2.97 -5.05
CA ALA A 44 -4.20 -1.59 -5.21
C ALA A 44 -2.80 -1.35 -4.61
N MET A 45 -2.51 -1.91 -3.43
CA MET A 45 -1.18 -1.81 -2.83
C MET A 45 -0.12 -2.47 -3.70
N ARG A 46 -0.39 -3.67 -4.21
CA ARG A 46 0.56 -4.44 -5.03
C ARG A 46 0.85 -3.74 -6.35
N GLU A 47 -0.16 -3.19 -7.00
CA GLU A 47 0.00 -2.40 -8.21
C GLU A 47 0.91 -1.19 -7.97
N LEU A 48 0.61 -0.35 -6.96
CA LEU A 48 1.41 0.85 -6.73
C LEU A 48 2.81 0.53 -6.18
N LEU A 49 2.96 -0.44 -5.26
CA LEU A 49 4.27 -0.86 -4.75
C LEU A 49 5.20 -1.34 -5.87
N SER A 50 4.65 -1.92 -6.95
CA SER A 50 5.45 -2.34 -8.10
C SER A 50 6.08 -1.18 -8.89
N THR A 51 5.56 0.04 -8.71
CA THR A 51 6.05 1.26 -9.37
C THR A 51 7.06 2.05 -8.52
N VAL A 52 7.16 1.74 -7.22
CA VAL A 52 8.06 2.39 -6.28
C VAL A 52 9.50 1.97 -6.60
N SER A 53 10.41 2.93 -6.73
CA SER A 53 11.83 2.65 -6.97
C SER A 53 12.52 2.14 -5.71
N MET A 54 12.30 0.86 -5.39
CA MET A 54 12.87 0.21 -4.21
C MET A 54 13.21 -1.27 -4.46
N ARG A 55 14.06 -1.83 -3.61
CA ARG A 55 14.30 -3.28 -3.51
C ARG A 55 13.75 -3.80 -2.18
N GLY A 56 12.41 -3.85 -2.08
CA GLY A 56 11.69 -4.28 -0.88
C GLY A 56 11.51 -5.80 -0.80
N THR A 57 11.25 -6.30 0.41
CA THR A 57 10.80 -7.68 0.66
C THR A 57 9.63 -7.63 1.63
N VAL A 58 8.52 -8.27 1.24
CA VAL A 58 7.34 -8.40 2.11
C VAL A 58 7.67 -9.44 3.18
N VAL A 59 7.59 -9.04 4.45
CA VAL A 59 7.89 -9.90 5.61
C VAL A 59 6.70 -10.10 6.54
N ILE A 60 5.59 -9.40 6.29
CA ILE A 60 4.31 -9.47 7.00
C ILE A 60 3.19 -9.47 5.96
#